data_AF-A0A916DKM6-F1
#
_entry.id   AF-A0A916DKM6-F1
#
_cell.length_a   1.000
_cell.length_b   1.000
_cell.length_c   1.000
_cell.angle_alpha   90.00
_cell.angle_beta   90.00
_cell.angle_gamma   90.00
#
_symmetry.space_group_name_H-M   'P 1'
#
loop_
_entity.id
_entity.type
_entity.pdbx_description
1 polymer ?
#
loop_
_entity_poly.entity_id
_entity_poly.type
_entity_poly.pdbx_seq_one_letter_code
_entity_poly.pdbx_strand_id
1 'polypeptide(L)'
;MKKTNYLMIVMTVFVVLFASACGGAAAQPPVESAPTQAPVQAAPTQAPVEPAAPAQTFAPACQAAASCAAPAVVDTVASDRYCVDKVPYQNIFVDDGVTFEVLEPDKLTCADNGTMVDGKRVVECHGTENWASKVRFTNTACSGASLQTGTGQCQEGLGYDAAQNCCAPLAAGDAGSVTITVNMGECAY
;
A
#
# COMPACT_ATOMS: atom_id res chain seq x y z
N MET A 1 18.63 -5.57 32.86
CA MET A 1 17.73 -6.71 33.13
C MET A 1 16.31 -6.20 33.25
N LYS A 2 15.46 -6.35 32.21
CA LYS A 2 14.00 -6.04 32.25
C LYS A 2 13.23 -6.38 30.94
N LYS A 3 13.91 -6.68 29.82
CA LYS A 3 13.26 -7.02 28.53
C LYS A 3 12.74 -8.46 28.45
N THR A 4 13.38 -9.43 29.10
CA THR A 4 13.01 -10.86 28.98
C THR A 4 11.68 -11.19 29.67
N ASN A 5 11.29 -10.42 30.70
CA ASN A 5 10.03 -10.65 31.42
C ASN A 5 8.80 -10.13 30.67
N TYR A 6 8.95 -9.16 29.76
CA TYR A 6 7.83 -8.64 28.97
C TYR A 6 7.44 -9.59 27.84
N LEU A 7 8.43 -10.27 27.24
CA LEU A 7 8.22 -11.20 26.14
C LEU A 7 7.39 -12.43 26.55
N MET A 8 7.60 -12.95 27.77
CA MET A 8 6.82 -14.09 28.27
C MET A 8 5.36 -13.72 28.59
N ILE A 9 5.11 -12.51 29.11
CA ILE A 9 3.74 -12.08 29.44
C ILE A 9 2.90 -11.89 28.17
N VAL A 10 3.48 -11.31 27.12
CA VAL A 10 2.77 -11.10 25.84
C VAL A 10 2.42 -12.42 25.15
N MET A 11 3.33 -13.41 25.15
CA MET A 11 3.03 -14.73 24.59
C MET A 11 1.90 -15.46 25.33
N THR A 12 1.82 -15.33 26.66
CA THR A 12 0.81 -16.03 27.45
C THR A 12 -0.60 -15.47 27.20
N VAL A 13 -0.73 -14.16 26.97
CA VAL A 13 -2.03 -13.52 26.64
C VAL A 13 -2.51 -13.93 25.23
N PHE A 14 -1.58 -14.11 24.28
CA PHE A 14 -1.93 -14.46 22.89
C PHE A 14 -2.48 -15.90 22.76
N VAL A 15 -1.99 -16.84 23.57
CA VAL A 15 -2.44 -18.24 23.52
C VAL A 15 -3.84 -18.42 24.13
N VAL A 16 -4.24 -17.60 25.11
CA VAL A 16 -5.58 -17.68 25.72
C VAL A 16 -6.67 -17.11 24.78
N LEU A 17 -6.32 -16.16 23.91
CA LEU A 17 -7.26 -15.51 22.99
C LEU A 17 -7.64 -16.37 21.77
N PHE A 18 -6.83 -17.37 21.39
CA PHE A 18 -7.11 -18.22 20.22
C PHE A 18 -7.95 -19.48 20.52
N ALA A 19 -8.28 -19.75 21.79
CA ALA A 19 -9.01 -20.95 22.18
C ALA A 19 -10.55 -20.83 22.14
N SER A 20 -11.11 -19.67 21.76
CA SER A 20 -12.56 -19.40 21.90
C SER A 20 -13.38 -19.36 20.60
N ALA A 21 -12.86 -19.85 19.48
CA ALA A 21 -13.57 -19.82 18.18
C ALA A 21 -13.86 -21.22 17.60
N CYS A 22 -14.42 -22.12 18.42
CA CYS A 22 -15.06 -23.35 17.95
C CYS A 22 -16.36 -23.56 18.72
N GLY A 23 -17.48 -23.24 18.08
CA GLY A 23 -18.80 -23.55 18.64
C GLY A 23 -19.92 -23.20 17.67
N GLY A 24 -20.70 -24.19 17.28
CA GLY A 24 -22.06 -23.97 16.77
C GLY A 24 -22.43 -24.74 15.51
N ALA A 25 -22.64 -26.05 15.65
CA ALA A 25 -23.40 -26.85 14.71
C ALA A 25 -24.91 -26.58 14.86
N ALA A 26 -25.67 -26.63 13.77
CA ALA A 26 -27.07 -27.07 13.80
C ALA A 26 -27.52 -27.52 12.40
N ALA A 27 -27.65 -28.84 12.25
CA ALA A 27 -28.41 -29.46 11.17
C ALA A 27 -29.91 -29.28 11.39
N GLN A 28 -30.69 -29.18 10.30
CA GLN A 28 -32.14 -29.38 10.34
C GLN A 28 -32.53 -30.56 9.42
N PRO A 29 -33.56 -31.34 9.82
CA PRO A 29 -33.97 -32.60 9.17
C PRO A 29 -34.82 -32.39 7.90
N PRO A 30 -35.02 -33.46 7.09
CA PRO A 30 -35.78 -33.40 5.85
C PRO A 30 -37.29 -33.44 6.13
N VAL A 31 -38.06 -32.63 5.41
CA VAL A 31 -39.53 -32.70 5.42
C VAL A 31 -39.99 -33.31 4.10
N GLU A 32 -40.43 -34.56 4.20
CA GLU A 32 -41.17 -35.30 3.19
C GLU A 32 -42.65 -34.90 3.29
N SER A 33 -43.28 -34.56 2.15
CA SER A 33 -44.73 -34.51 2.01
C SER A 33 -45.11 -34.78 0.56
N ALA A 34 -45.93 -35.81 0.41
CA ALA A 34 -46.40 -36.44 -0.82
C ALA A 34 -47.45 -35.58 -1.58
N PRO A 35 -47.94 -36.03 -2.77
CA PRO A 35 -48.46 -35.16 -3.83
C PRO A 35 -49.97 -34.89 -3.73
N THR A 36 -50.38 -33.68 -4.12
CA THR A 36 -51.77 -33.36 -4.50
C THR A 36 -51.77 -32.67 -5.86
N GLN A 37 -52.44 -33.28 -6.83
CA GLN A 37 -52.62 -32.77 -8.19
C GLN A 37 -53.73 -31.69 -8.26
N ALA A 38 -53.41 -30.67 -9.07
CA ALA A 38 -54.26 -29.81 -9.92
C ALA A 38 -55.29 -28.87 -9.26
N PRO A 39 -55.34 -27.61 -9.73
CA PRO A 39 -56.02 -27.31 -10.98
C PRO A 39 -55.17 -26.53 -12.00
N VAL A 40 -55.46 -26.77 -13.27
CA VAL A 40 -54.96 -26.03 -14.44
C VAL A 40 -55.39 -24.56 -14.34
N GLN A 41 -54.45 -23.61 -14.28
CA GLN A 41 -54.78 -22.21 -14.52
C GLN A 41 -53.63 -21.36 -15.06
N ALA A 42 -53.92 -20.75 -16.21
CA ALA A 42 -53.29 -19.64 -16.90
C ALA A 42 -51.85 -19.83 -17.41
N ALA A 43 -51.71 -19.74 -18.73
CA ALA A 43 -50.43 -19.56 -19.40
C ALA A 43 -49.67 -18.39 -18.75
N PRO A 44 -48.36 -18.53 -18.49
CA PRO A 44 -47.58 -17.43 -17.94
C PRO A 44 -47.52 -16.32 -19.00
N THR A 45 -48.15 -15.19 -18.70
CA THR A 45 -47.78 -13.92 -19.32
C THR A 45 -46.28 -13.77 -19.08
N GLN A 46 -45.47 -13.93 -20.14
CA GLN A 46 -44.05 -13.64 -20.09
C GLN A 46 -43.92 -12.17 -19.71
N ALA A 47 -43.56 -11.91 -18.44
CA ALA A 47 -43.07 -10.61 -18.05
C ALA A 47 -41.88 -10.27 -18.98
N PRO A 48 -41.77 -9.02 -19.46
CA PRO A 48 -40.60 -8.60 -20.22
C PRO A 48 -39.34 -9.01 -19.45
N VAL A 49 -38.52 -9.86 -20.06
CA VAL A 49 -37.21 -10.22 -19.52
C VAL A 49 -36.42 -8.93 -19.47
N GLU A 50 -36.29 -8.34 -18.28
CA GLU A 50 -35.39 -7.23 -18.03
C GLU A 50 -34.01 -7.65 -18.53
N PRO A 51 -33.35 -6.87 -19.40
CA PRO A 51 -32.02 -7.20 -19.88
C PRO A 51 -31.12 -7.42 -18.68
N ALA A 52 -30.67 -8.67 -18.48
CA ALA A 52 -29.71 -8.98 -17.44
C ALA A 52 -28.52 -8.04 -17.61
N ALA A 53 -28.24 -7.24 -16.58
CA ALA A 53 -27.09 -6.35 -16.59
C ALA A 53 -25.85 -7.17 -17.01
N PRO A 54 -24.99 -6.64 -17.90
CA PRO A 54 -23.82 -7.37 -18.35
C PRO A 54 -23.02 -7.83 -17.13
N ALA A 55 -22.75 -9.13 -17.06
CA ALA A 55 -21.93 -9.70 -16.00
C ALA A 55 -20.57 -8.96 -16.01
N GLN A 56 -20.21 -8.36 -14.88
CA GLN A 56 -18.90 -7.74 -14.71
C GLN A 56 -17.85 -8.84 -14.83
N THR A 57 -17.08 -8.85 -15.93
CA THR A 57 -16.05 -9.86 -16.20
C THR A 57 -14.85 -9.73 -15.25
N PHE A 58 -14.65 -8.55 -14.66
CA PHE A 58 -13.51 -8.23 -13.80
C PHE A 58 -13.98 -7.82 -12.40
N ALA A 59 -13.12 -8.03 -11.40
CA ALA A 59 -13.31 -7.53 -10.06
C ALA A 59 -13.33 -5.98 -10.06
N PRO A 60 -14.04 -5.34 -9.10
CA PRO A 60 -14.12 -3.89 -9.05
C PRO A 60 -12.73 -3.26 -8.80
N ALA A 61 -12.55 -2.00 -9.21
CA ALA A 61 -11.35 -1.26 -8.82
C ALA A 61 -11.32 -1.07 -7.29
N CYS A 62 -10.13 -1.14 -6.70
CA CYS A 62 -9.98 -0.92 -5.26
C CYS A 62 -10.44 0.49 -4.88
N GLN A 63 -11.35 0.59 -3.90
CA GLN A 63 -11.82 1.87 -3.36
C GLN A 63 -10.61 2.62 -2.79
N ALA A 64 -10.16 3.66 -3.51
CA ALA A 64 -9.03 4.52 -3.16
C ALA A 64 -7.92 3.76 -2.42
N ALA A 65 -7.40 2.68 -3.00
CA ALA A 65 -6.01 2.33 -2.71
C ALA A 65 -5.23 3.61 -2.99
N ALA A 66 -4.50 4.14 -2.00
CA ALA A 66 -3.75 5.39 -2.12
C ALA A 66 -3.11 5.39 -3.51
N SER A 67 -3.54 6.35 -4.35
CA SER A 67 -3.33 6.27 -5.79
C SER A 67 -1.87 5.93 -6.04
N CYS A 68 -1.61 4.87 -6.81
CA CYS A 68 -0.24 4.52 -7.17
C CYS A 68 0.31 5.61 -8.09
N ALA A 69 0.82 6.66 -7.46
CA ALA A 69 1.40 7.84 -8.06
C ALA A 69 2.77 8.05 -7.43
N ALA A 70 3.72 8.45 -8.26
CA ALA A 70 5.04 8.86 -7.80
C ALA A 70 4.91 9.99 -6.75
N PRO A 71 5.72 9.96 -5.68
CA PRO A 71 5.76 11.03 -4.70
C PRO A 71 6.04 12.39 -5.36
N ALA A 72 5.41 13.45 -4.86
CA ALA A 72 5.62 14.82 -5.33
C ALA A 72 6.90 15.44 -4.70
N VAL A 73 8.02 14.74 -4.81
CA VAL A 73 9.33 15.18 -4.33
C VAL A 73 10.10 15.77 -5.51
N VAL A 74 10.82 16.87 -5.27
CA VAL A 74 11.55 17.62 -6.31
C VAL A 74 13.04 17.70 -5.99
N ASP A 75 13.84 18.01 -7.00
CA ASP A 75 15.27 18.28 -6.84
C ASP A 75 15.51 19.38 -5.81
N THR A 76 16.48 19.17 -4.93
CA THR A 76 16.88 20.21 -3.96
C THR A 76 17.74 21.25 -4.67
N VAL A 77 17.60 22.52 -4.31
CA VAL A 77 18.54 23.55 -4.74
C VAL A 77 19.62 23.74 -3.69
N ALA A 78 20.85 24.04 -4.15
CA ALA A 78 21.98 24.21 -3.26
C ALA A 78 21.78 25.32 -2.20
N SER A 79 20.95 26.33 -2.50
CA SER A 79 20.65 27.44 -1.59
C SER A 79 19.84 27.04 -0.35
N ASP A 80 19.14 25.91 -0.40
CA ASP A 80 18.25 25.48 0.69
C ASP A 80 19.00 24.68 1.76
N ARG A 81 20.30 24.45 1.53
CA ARG A 81 21.18 23.75 2.47
C ARG A 81 21.38 24.56 3.74
N TYR A 82 21.65 23.85 4.82
CA TYR A 82 22.24 24.41 6.03
C TYR A 82 23.52 23.65 6.37
N CYS A 83 24.36 24.25 7.21
CA CYS A 83 25.67 23.68 7.53
C CYS A 83 25.80 23.45 9.02
N VAL A 84 26.25 22.25 9.39
CA VAL A 84 26.63 21.89 10.76
C VAL A 84 28.06 21.40 10.70
N ASP A 85 28.96 22.05 11.44
CA ASP A 85 30.39 21.70 11.49
C ASP A 85 31.05 21.56 10.09
N LYS A 86 30.70 22.46 9.16
CA LYS A 86 31.15 22.46 7.75
C LYS A 86 30.70 21.24 6.92
N VAL A 87 29.69 20.53 7.39
CA VAL A 87 29.01 19.49 6.60
C VAL A 87 27.69 20.07 6.10
N PRO A 88 27.39 20.02 4.79
CA PRO A 88 26.12 20.47 4.25
C PRO A 88 25.03 19.43 4.54
N TYR A 89 23.86 19.94 4.93
CA TYR A 89 22.64 19.18 5.19
C TYR A 89 21.50 19.73 4.33
N GLN A 90 20.63 18.83 3.90
CA GLN A 90 19.39 19.13 3.18
C GLN A 90 18.23 18.38 3.85
N ASN A 91 17.12 19.08 4.04
CA ASN A 91 15.87 18.48 4.51
C ASN A 91 14.92 18.28 3.32
N ILE A 92 14.46 17.07 3.13
CA ILE A 92 13.52 16.69 2.07
C ILE A 92 12.22 16.27 2.75
N PHE A 93 11.12 16.95 2.40
CA PHE A 93 9.81 16.67 2.97
C PHE A 93 9.08 15.64 2.12
N VAL A 94 8.68 14.54 2.73
CA VAL A 94 8.00 13.43 2.05
C VAL A 94 6.67 13.10 2.71
N ASP A 95 5.70 12.69 1.90
CA ASP A 95 4.41 12.21 2.41
C ASP A 95 4.56 10.90 3.18
N ASP A 96 3.59 10.58 4.02
CA ASP A 96 3.54 9.28 4.68
C ASP A 96 3.37 8.15 3.65
N GLY A 97 3.89 6.96 3.97
CA GLY A 97 3.93 5.85 3.02
C GLY A 97 4.94 6.04 1.87
N VAL A 98 5.89 6.97 1.99
CA VAL A 98 7.04 7.08 1.08
C VAL A 98 8.29 6.45 1.71
N THR A 99 8.96 5.61 0.94
CA THR A 99 10.30 5.06 1.24
C THR A 99 11.35 5.71 0.33
N PHE A 100 12.62 5.68 0.72
CA PHE A 100 13.71 6.22 -0.09
C PHE A 100 14.91 5.28 -0.19
N GLU A 101 15.67 5.43 -1.27
CA GLU A 101 16.90 4.70 -1.60
C GLU A 101 17.95 5.69 -2.10
N VAL A 102 19.13 5.70 -1.46
CA VAL A 102 20.26 6.51 -1.91
C VAL A 102 21.03 5.72 -2.98
N LEU A 103 21.09 6.24 -4.20
CA LEU A 103 21.70 5.53 -5.33
C LEU A 103 23.25 5.63 -5.31
N GLU A 104 23.79 6.61 -4.60
CA GLU A 104 25.23 6.87 -4.43
C GLU A 104 25.59 6.99 -2.94
N PRO A 105 25.52 5.89 -2.18
CA PRO A 105 25.65 5.93 -0.72
C PRO A 105 27.08 6.27 -0.23
N ASP A 106 28.08 6.30 -1.12
CA ASP A 106 29.44 6.71 -0.80
C ASP A 106 29.63 8.24 -0.75
N LYS A 107 28.68 9.01 -1.30
CA LYS A 107 28.74 10.48 -1.39
C LYS A 107 27.67 11.20 -0.57
N LEU A 108 26.58 10.49 -0.29
CA LEU A 108 25.40 11.02 0.38
C LEU A 108 24.88 10.00 1.39
N THR A 109 24.58 10.47 2.60
CA THR A 109 23.85 9.71 3.61
C THR A 109 22.52 10.38 3.83
N CYS A 110 21.42 9.63 3.73
CA CYS A 110 20.08 10.12 4.04
C CYS A 110 19.45 9.24 5.13
N ALA A 111 18.76 9.87 6.07
CA ALA A 111 18.03 9.21 7.13
C ALA A 111 16.68 9.90 7.34
N ASP A 112 15.68 9.12 7.76
CA ASP A 112 14.49 9.71 8.38
C ASP A 112 14.91 10.27 9.74
N ASN A 113 14.73 11.58 9.96
CA ASN A 113 15.14 12.22 11.20
C ASN A 113 14.08 12.08 12.32
N GLY A 114 12.95 11.42 12.04
CA GLY A 114 11.85 11.17 12.96
C GLY A 114 10.96 12.38 13.23
N THR A 115 11.14 13.49 12.51
CA THR A 115 10.35 14.71 12.68
C THR A 115 9.27 14.82 11.60
N MET A 116 8.18 15.48 11.99
CA MET A 116 7.06 15.80 11.11
C MET A 116 6.91 17.32 11.02
N VAL A 117 6.84 17.86 9.80
CA VAL A 117 6.60 19.28 9.53
C VAL A 117 5.46 19.36 8.53
N ASP A 118 4.40 20.08 8.87
CA ASP A 118 3.19 20.22 8.04
C ASP A 118 2.60 18.88 7.55
N GLY A 119 2.66 17.86 8.41
CA GLY A 119 2.16 16.51 8.10
C GLY A 119 3.07 15.68 7.20
N LYS A 120 4.25 16.19 6.83
CA LYS A 120 5.27 15.48 6.05
C LYS A 120 6.42 15.02 6.93
N ARG A 121 6.95 13.84 6.65
CA ARG A 121 8.18 13.32 7.26
C ARG A 121 9.39 14.06 6.69
N VAL A 122 10.40 14.25 7.52
CA VAL A 122 11.66 14.88 7.08
C VAL A 122 12.74 13.82 6.87
N VAL A 123 13.17 13.68 5.63
CA VAL A 123 14.37 12.94 5.26
C VAL A 123 15.53 13.92 5.25
N GLU A 124 16.45 13.75 6.20
CA GLU A 124 17.64 14.55 6.31
C GLU A 124 18.78 13.87 5.58
N CYS A 125 19.38 14.59 4.63
CA CYS A 125 20.53 14.13 3.86
C CYS A 125 21.75 15.00 4.15
N HIS A 126 22.91 14.38 4.30
CA HIS A 126 24.21 15.07 4.43
C HIS A 126 25.27 14.35 3.60
N GLY A 127 26.28 15.09 3.16
CA GLY A 127 27.26 14.54 2.24
C GLY A 127 28.45 15.44 1.98
N THR A 128 29.12 15.19 0.85
CA THR A 128 30.32 15.93 0.45
C THR A 128 29.94 17.29 -0.12
N GLU A 129 30.70 18.33 0.22
CA GLU A 129 30.55 19.66 -0.39
C GLU A 129 30.76 19.61 -1.91
N ASN A 130 30.10 20.51 -2.64
CA ASN A 130 30.11 20.60 -4.10
C ASN A 130 29.69 19.32 -4.84
N TRP A 131 28.96 18.43 -4.16
CA TRP A 131 28.49 17.19 -4.75
C TRP A 131 26.98 17.22 -4.98
N ALA A 132 26.53 16.45 -5.96
CA ALA A 132 25.13 16.16 -6.21
C ALA A 132 24.97 14.65 -6.42
N SER A 133 24.04 14.04 -5.68
CA SER A 133 23.76 12.60 -5.74
C SER A 133 22.28 12.35 -5.93
N LYS A 134 21.96 11.19 -6.50
CA LYS A 134 20.58 10.80 -6.76
C LYS A 134 19.96 10.04 -5.60
N VAL A 135 18.72 10.38 -5.27
CA VAL A 135 17.89 9.66 -4.31
C VAL A 135 16.57 9.31 -4.97
N ARG A 136 16.20 8.02 -4.87
CA ARG A 136 14.93 7.51 -5.38
C ARG A 136 13.93 7.44 -4.22
N PHE A 137 12.77 8.05 -4.40
CA PHE A 137 11.63 7.98 -3.49
C PHE A 137 10.55 7.11 -4.12
N THR A 138 9.93 6.24 -3.34
CA THR A 138 8.91 5.29 -3.81
C THR A 138 7.70 5.34 -2.89
N ASN A 139 6.52 5.50 -3.47
CA ASN A 139 5.25 5.35 -2.77
C ASN A 139 4.99 3.86 -2.49
N THR A 140 4.88 3.47 -1.23
CA THR A 140 4.67 2.07 -0.83
C THR A 140 3.30 1.55 -1.25
N ALA A 141 2.32 2.42 -1.51
CA ALA A 141 1.05 2.00 -2.10
C ALA A 141 1.22 1.43 -3.53
N CYS A 142 2.33 1.74 -4.19
CA CYS A 142 2.70 1.16 -5.48
C CYS A 142 3.43 -0.17 -5.36
N SER A 143 3.81 -0.64 -4.17
CA SER A 143 4.38 -1.99 -4.06
C SER A 143 3.23 -2.99 -4.16
N GLY A 144 2.89 -3.39 -5.39
CA GLY A 144 1.94 -4.46 -5.69
C GLY A 144 2.39 -5.84 -5.21
N ALA A 145 3.20 -5.91 -4.15
CA ALA A 145 3.80 -7.12 -3.60
C ALA A 145 2.75 -8.13 -3.11
N SER A 146 1.54 -7.65 -2.80
CA SER A 146 0.38 -8.47 -2.43
C SER A 146 -0.60 -8.72 -3.59
N LEU A 147 -0.35 -8.15 -4.78
CA LEU A 147 -1.26 -8.27 -5.91
C LEU A 147 -0.96 -9.54 -6.71
N GLN A 148 -1.99 -10.33 -6.93
CA GLN A 148 -1.93 -11.54 -7.74
C GLN A 148 -2.06 -11.16 -9.21
N THR A 149 -1.03 -11.49 -10.00
CA THR A 149 -1.05 -11.34 -11.46
C THR A 149 -1.56 -12.62 -12.12
N GLY A 150 -2.11 -12.51 -13.35
CA GLY A 150 -2.48 -13.68 -14.15
C GLY A 150 -3.68 -14.49 -13.64
N THR A 151 -4.45 -13.97 -12.68
CA THR A 151 -5.67 -14.64 -12.17
C THR A 151 -6.86 -14.52 -13.13
N GLY A 152 -6.78 -13.64 -14.13
CA GLY A 152 -7.88 -13.29 -15.02
C GLY A 152 -8.99 -12.47 -14.35
N GLN A 153 -8.85 -12.15 -13.06
CA GLN A 153 -9.84 -11.37 -12.30
C GLN A 153 -9.71 -9.86 -12.54
N CYS A 154 -8.58 -9.42 -13.11
CA CYS A 154 -8.29 -8.02 -13.39
C CYS A 154 -7.87 -7.83 -14.84
N GLN A 155 -8.09 -6.62 -15.36
CA GLN A 155 -7.62 -6.23 -16.69
C GLN A 155 -6.08 -6.27 -16.77
N GLU A 156 -5.55 -6.38 -17.98
CA GLU A 156 -4.11 -6.32 -18.22
C GLU A 156 -3.51 -5.02 -17.66
N GLY A 157 -2.35 -5.11 -16.99
CA GLY A 157 -1.73 -4.00 -16.25
C GLY A 157 -2.24 -3.81 -14.82
N LEU A 158 -3.26 -4.57 -14.39
CA LEU A 158 -3.78 -4.59 -13.02
C LEU A 158 -3.53 -5.95 -12.34
N GLY A 159 -3.43 -5.92 -11.01
CA GLY A 159 -3.28 -7.08 -10.16
C GLY A 159 -4.42 -7.20 -9.18
N TYR A 160 -4.76 -8.43 -8.83
CA TYR A 160 -5.87 -8.73 -7.94
C TYR A 160 -5.40 -8.68 -6.48
N ASP A 161 -6.03 -7.83 -5.69
CA ASP A 161 -5.89 -7.80 -4.23
C ASP A 161 -6.90 -8.77 -3.61
N ALA A 162 -6.42 -9.93 -3.15
CA ALA A 162 -7.26 -10.93 -2.51
C ALA A 162 -7.79 -10.49 -1.14
N ALA A 163 -7.12 -9.56 -0.45
CA ALA A 163 -7.58 -9.06 0.85
C ALA A 163 -8.76 -8.10 0.67
N GLN A 164 -8.73 -7.28 -0.39
CA GLN A 164 -9.75 -6.27 -0.67
C GLN A 164 -10.75 -6.71 -1.75
N ASN A 165 -10.55 -7.88 -2.37
CA ASN A 165 -11.37 -8.44 -3.44
C ASN A 165 -11.55 -7.48 -4.63
N CYS A 166 -10.48 -6.80 -5.02
CA CYS A 166 -10.52 -5.72 -6.02
C CYS A 166 -9.27 -5.72 -6.90
N CYS A 167 -9.30 -4.93 -7.98
CA CYS A 167 -8.18 -4.73 -8.89
C CYS A 167 -7.45 -3.42 -8.56
N ALA A 168 -6.14 -3.50 -8.42
CA ALA A 168 -5.25 -2.36 -8.25
C ALA A 168 -4.19 -2.35 -9.36
N PRO A 169 -3.62 -1.17 -9.70
CA PRO A 169 -2.51 -1.10 -10.64
C PRO A 169 -1.36 -2.01 -10.21
N LEU A 170 -0.87 -2.83 -11.14
CA LEU A 170 0.44 -3.45 -10.94
C LEU A 170 1.46 -2.32 -10.90
N ALA A 171 2.47 -2.44 -10.05
CA ALA A 171 3.62 -1.56 -10.09
C ALA A 171 4.24 -1.65 -11.49
N ALA A 172 3.93 -0.72 -12.39
CA ALA A 172 4.57 -0.63 -13.69
C ALA A 172 5.95 -0.01 -13.47
N GLY A 173 6.91 -0.79 -12.96
CA GLY A 173 8.27 -0.31 -12.72
C GLY A 173 8.33 0.98 -11.91
N ASP A 174 8.97 2.01 -12.47
CA ASP A 174 9.16 3.33 -11.85
C ASP A 174 7.88 4.17 -11.68
N ALA A 175 6.68 3.70 -12.08
CA ALA A 175 5.44 4.49 -12.03
C ALA A 175 5.08 5.01 -10.62
N GLY A 176 5.54 4.34 -9.57
CA GLY A 176 5.39 4.76 -8.16
C GLY A 176 6.60 5.45 -7.56
N SER A 177 7.62 5.74 -8.38
CA SER A 177 8.90 6.25 -7.92
C SER A 177 9.26 7.55 -8.62
N VAL A 178 9.98 8.41 -7.90
CA VAL A 178 10.64 9.59 -8.45
C VAL A 178 12.11 9.53 -8.06
N THR A 179 13.01 9.84 -8.98
CA THR A 179 14.43 10.05 -8.65
C THR A 179 14.70 11.54 -8.70
N ILE A 180 15.21 12.08 -7.59
CA ILE A 180 15.62 13.48 -7.51
C ILE A 180 17.14 13.59 -7.37
N THR A 181 17.64 14.76 -7.70
CA THR A 181 19.00 15.20 -7.42
C THR A 181 19.04 15.95 -6.10
N VAL A 182 19.85 15.47 -5.16
CA VAL A 182 20.13 16.16 -3.91
C VAL A 182 21.47 16.88 -4.06
N ASN A 183 21.43 18.22 -4.02
CA ASN A 183 22.57 19.09 -4.25
C ASN A 183 23.07 19.64 -2.90
N MET A 184 24.32 19.31 -2.55
CA MET A 184 24.93 19.64 -1.25
C MET A 184 25.51 21.06 -1.20
N GLY A 185 25.92 21.65 -2.33
CA GLY A 185 26.61 22.95 -2.34
C GLY A 185 27.82 23.03 -1.39
N GLU A 186 28.23 24.24 -0.98
CA GLU A 186 29.41 24.51 -0.12
C GLU A 186 29.07 25.12 1.24
N CYS A 187 29.73 24.76 2.34
CA CYS A 187 29.60 25.53 3.57
C CYS A 187 30.47 26.79 3.52
N ALA A 188 29.91 27.93 3.91
CA ALA A 188 30.70 29.16 4.04
C ALA A 188 31.75 29.01 5.14
N TYR A 189 32.93 29.58 4.90
CA TYR A 189 34.10 29.55 5.79
C TYR A 189 34.02 30.56 6.93
#